data_AF-A0A3B8RMG6-F1
#
_entry.id   AF-A0A3B8RMG6-F1
#
_cell.length_a   1.000
_cell.length_b   1.000
_cell.length_c   1.000
_cell.angle_alpha   90.00
_cell.angle_beta   90.00
_cell.angle_gamma   90.00
#
_symmetry.space_group_name_H-M   'P 1'
#
loop_
_entity.id
_entity.type
_entity.pdbx_description
1 polymer ?
#
loop_
_entity_poly.entity_id
_entity_poly.type
_entity_poly.pdbx_seq_one_letter_code
_entity_poly.pdbx_strand_id
1 'polypeptide(L)' 'MDEMLKILKVKPCTICGIFRRYLLNKKSKELKLTKLATGHNLDDEAQSIMMNQMKNNMNASARLGPKTGISNDKN' A
#
# COMPACT_ATOMS: atom_id res chain seq x y z
N MET A 1 6.29 -15.19 10.80
CA MET A 1 5.09 -15.05 9.94
C MET A 1 4.08 -16.14 10.27
N ASP A 2 4.50 -17.40 10.27
CA ASP A 2 3.63 -18.56 10.55
C ASP A 2 2.98 -18.51 11.94
N GLU A 3 3.70 -18.03 12.94
CA GLU A 3 3.14 -17.84 14.28
C GLU A 3 2.05 -16.75 14.31
N MET A 4 2.25 -15.63 13.62
CA MET A 4 1.25 -14.56 13.52
C MET A 4 -0.01 -15.00 12.76
N LEU A 5 0.13 -15.89 11.79
CA LEU A 5 -1.01 -16.48 11.08
C LEU A 5 -1.91 -17.29 12.00
N LYS A 6 -1.32 -18.03 12.95
CA LYS A 6 -2.06 -18.80 13.96
C LYS A 6 -2.86 -17.91 14.91
N ILE A 7 -2.32 -16.74 15.24
CA ILE A 7 -2.93 -15.81 16.19
C ILE A 7 -4.00 -14.93 15.52
N LEU A 8 -3.68 -14.30 14.39
CA LEU A 8 -4.51 -13.24 13.79
C LEU A 8 -5.63 -13.76 12.87
N LYS A 9 -5.60 -15.04 12.47
CA LYS A 9 -6.58 -15.66 11.55
C LYS A 9 -6.85 -14.84 10.28
N VAL A 10 -5.80 -14.22 9.72
CA VAL A 10 -5.86 -13.47 8.46
C VAL A 10 -5.18 -14.23 7.33
N LYS A 11 -5.47 -13.85 6.08
CA LYS A 11 -4.77 -14.39 4.92
C LYS A 11 -3.27 -14.04 4.97
N PRO A 12 -2.35 -14.93 4.56
CA PRO A 12 -0.90 -14.66 4.51
C PRO A 12 -0.54 -13.38 3.75
N CYS A 13 -1.24 -13.09 2.66
CA CYS A 13 -1.03 -11.90 1.86
C CYS A 13 -1.26 -10.59 2.65
N THR A 14 -2.18 -10.60 3.62
CA THR A 14 -2.43 -9.43 4.49
C THR A 14 -1.18 -9.10 5.32
N ILE A 15 -0.59 -10.12 5.94
CA ILE A 15 0.63 -9.95 6.76
C ILE A 15 1.83 -9.61 5.88
N CYS A 16 1.99 -10.31 4.75
CA CYS A 16 3.04 -10.05 3.77
C CYS A 16 3.02 -8.59 3.30
N GLY A 17 1.85 -8.08 2.90
CA GLY A 17 1.70 -6.70 2.44
C GLY A 17 2.01 -5.65 3.51
N ILE A 18 1.72 -5.94 4.79
CA ILE A 18 2.11 -5.08 5.92
C ILE A 18 3.63 -5.06 6.07
N PHE A 19 4.26 -6.24 6.11
CA PHE A 19 5.71 -6.32 6.29
C PHE A 19 6.50 -5.72 5.13
N ARG A 20 6.12 -5.98 3.88
CA ARG A 20 6.81 -5.39 2.72
C ARG A 20 6.80 -3.87 2.78
N ARG A 21 5.63 -3.26 3.01
CA ARG A 21 5.51 -1.79 3.13
C ARG A 21 6.29 -1.25 4.32
N TYR A 22 6.24 -1.92 5.47
CA TYR A 22 6.97 -1.49 6.66
C TYR A 22 8.48 -1.54 6.45
N LEU A 23 9.00 -2.67 5.97
CA LEU A 23 10.43 -2.87 5.78
C LEU A 23 11.01 -1.94 4.71
N LEU A 24 10.31 -1.76 3.59
CA LEU A 24 10.73 -0.83 2.54
C LEU A 24 10.80 0.62 3.06
N ASN A 25 9.78 1.07 3.81
CA ASN A 25 9.78 2.40 4.42
C ASN A 25 10.87 2.56 5.48
N LYS A 26 11.04 1.57 6.36
CA LYS A 26 12.05 1.59 7.42
C LYS A 26 13.45 1.67 6.83
N LYS A 27 13.78 0.80 5.86
CA LYS A 27 15.09 0.80 5.19
C LYS A 27 15.34 2.06 4.37
N SER A 28 14.32 2.59 3.70
CA SER A 28 14.46 3.86 2.96
C SER A 28 14.84 5.03 3.89
N LYS A 29 14.25 5.07 5.10
CA LYS A 29 14.58 6.08 6.12
C LYS A 29 15.98 5.88 6.70
N GLU A 30 16.36 4.64 7.04
CA GLU A 30 17.70 4.31 7.55
C GLU A 30 18.80 4.71 6.55
N LEU A 31 18.55 4.52 5.26
CA LEU A 31 19.46 4.87 4.17
C LEU A 31 19.36 6.35 3.71
N LYS A 32 18.55 7.17 4.40
CA LYS A 32 18.32 8.59 4.07
C LYS A 32 17.88 8.86 2.62
N LEU A 33 17.09 7.95 2.05
CA LEU A 33 16.54 8.12 0.70
C LEU A 33 15.41 9.15 0.71
N THR A 34 15.32 9.96 -0.35
CA THR A 34 14.31 11.01 -0.49
C THR A 34 13.00 10.49 -1.09
N LYS A 35 13.04 9.37 -1.82
CA LYS A 35 11.92 8.77 -2.55
C LYS A 35 12.02 7.24 -2.54
N LEU A 36 10.86 6.59 -2.62
CA LEU A 36 10.71 5.15 -2.80
C LEU A 36 9.82 4.93 -4.03
N ALA A 37 10.35 4.27 -5.06
CA ALA A 37 9.58 3.90 -6.25
C ALA A 37 9.10 2.44 -6.13
N THR A 38 7.87 2.19 -6.56
CA THR A 38 7.28 0.84 -6.62
C THR A 38 6.83 0.54 -8.04
N GLY A 39 6.98 -0.70 -8.50
CA GLY A 39 6.68 -1.10 -9.88
C GLY A 39 5.22 -1.47 -10.16
N HIS A 40 4.24 -0.74 -9.61
CA HIS A 40 2.83 -0.95 -9.97
C HIS A 40 2.59 -0.44 -11.39
N ASN A 41 1.92 -1.25 -12.21
CA ASN A 41 1.57 -0.89 -13.58
C ASN A 41 0.13 -0.36 -13.67
N LEU A 42 -0.32 -0.05 -14.89
CA LEU A 42 -1.67 0.47 -15.13
C LEU A 42 -2.76 -0.54 -14.71
N ASP A 43 -2.54 -1.82 -14.98
CA ASP A 43 -3.52 -2.87 -14.69
C ASP A 43 -3.69 -3.08 -13.18
N ASP A 44 -2.60 -3.00 -12.41
CA ASP A 44 -2.61 -3.07 -10.94
C ASP A 44 -3.50 -1.97 -10.33
N GLU A 45 -3.37 -0.74 -10.85
CA GLU A 45 -4.16 0.41 -10.39
C GLU A 45 -5.62 0.32 -10.86
N ALA A 46 -5.86 -0.03 -12.12
CA ALA A 46 -7.22 -0.22 -12.65
C ALA A 46 -7.99 -1.30 -11.87
N GLN A 47 -7.35 -2.44 -11.59
CA GLN A 47 -7.90 -3.50 -10.76
C GLN A 47 -8.22 -3.01 -9.35
N SER A 48 -7.32 -2.23 -8.75
CA SER A 48 -7.50 -1.69 -7.40
C SER A 48 -8.69 -0.72 -7.32
N ILE A 49 -8.87 0.14 -8.33
CA ILE A 49 -10.02 1.05 -8.45
C ILE A 49 -11.31 0.23 -8.54
N MET A 50 -11.39 -0.71 -9.48
CA MET A 50 -12.57 -1.55 -9.70
C MET A 50 -12.96 -2.31 -8.43
N MET A 51 -11.98 -2.94 -7.78
CA MET A 51 -12.20 -3.71 -6.55
C MET A 51 -12.69 -2.84 -5.38
N ASN A 52 -12.20 -1.61 -5.24
CA ASN A 52 -12.63 -0.70 -4.19
C ASN A 52 -14.05 -0.18 -4.43
N GLN A 53 -14.39 0.15 -5.68
CA GLN A 53 -15.75 0.59 -6.03
C GLN A 53 -16.78 -0.51 -5.80
N MET A 54 -16.49 -1.75 -6.25
CA MET A 54 -17.39 -2.90 -6.04
C MET A 54 -17.60 -3.24 -4.57
N LYS A 55 -16.62 -2.95 -3.70
CA LYS A 55 -16.71 -3.16 -2.25
C LYS A 55 -17.21 -1.93 -1.48
N ASN A 56 -17.58 -0.85 -2.18
CA ASN A 56 -17.94 0.44 -1.61
C ASN A 56 -16.88 0.99 -0.62
N ASN A 57 -15.59 0.76 -0.90
CA ASN A 57 -14.48 1.15 -0.04
C ASN A 57 -13.90 2.51 -0.44
N MET A 58 -14.69 3.57 -0.23
CA MET A 58 -14.35 4.93 -0.64
C MET A 58 -13.05 5.45 0.00
N ASN A 59 -12.80 5.07 1.26
CA ASN A 59 -11.58 5.45 1.97
C ASN A 59 -10.32 4.85 1.35
N ALA A 60 -10.39 3.62 0.82
CA ALA A 60 -9.27 3.03 0.10
C ALA A 60 -9.07 3.67 -1.28
N SER A 61 -10.18 3.96 -1.98
CA SER A 61 -10.14 4.63 -3.28
C SER A 61 -9.50 6.02 -3.20
N ALA A 62 -9.81 6.80 -2.16
CA ALA A 62 -9.26 8.15 -1.95
C ALA A 62 -7.74 8.18 -1.73
N ARG A 63 -7.11 7.02 -1.45
CA ARG A 63 -5.65 6.92 -1.23
C ARG A 63 -4.89 6.36 -2.43
N LEU A 64 -5.60 6.01 -3.52
CA LEU A 64 -4.97 5.57 -4.77
C LEU A 64 -4.33 6.75 -5.50
N GLY A 65 -3.35 6.47 -6.34
CA GLY A 65 -2.69 7.47 -7.17
C GLY A 65 -1.18 7.22 -7.34
N PRO A 66 -0.56 7.84 -8.36
CA PRO A 66 0.84 7.61 -8.71
C PRO A 66 1.85 8.21 -7.70
N LYS A 67 1.38 9.11 -6.82
CA LYS A 67 2.16 9.70 -5.73
C LYS A 67 1.35 9.56 -4.45
N THR A 68 1.98 9.05 -3.40
CA THR A 68 1.36 8.92 -2.08
C THR A 68 1.41 10.25 -1.31
N GLY A 69 0.37 10.50 -0.50
CA GLY A 69 0.21 11.73 0.28
C GLY A 69 -0.85 12.67 -0.29
N ILE A 70 -1.39 13.56 0.55
CA ILE A 70 -2.28 14.64 0.09
C ILE A 70 -1.39 15.71 -0.52
N SER A 71 -1.50 15.93 -1.83
CA SER A 71 -0.91 17.13 -2.45
C SER A 71 -1.71 18.34 -1.96
N ASN A 72 -1.12 19.10 -1.04
CA ASN A 72 -1.56 20.48 -0.83
C ASN A 72 -1.15 21.25 -2.08
N ASP A 73 -2.02 21.29 -3.10
CA ASP A 73 -1.94 22.30 -4.14
C ASP A 73 -2.14 23.66 -3.46
N LYS A 74 -1.03 24.27 -3.05
CA LYS A 74 -0.96 25.70 -2.77
C LYS A 74 -0.96 26.39 -4.13
N ASN A 75 -2.15 26.69 -4.64
CA ASN A 75 -2.31 27.90 -5.45
C ASN A 75 -2.13 29.13 -4.54
#